data_AF-A0A7C6B1Y1-F1
#
_entry.id   AF-A0A7C6B1Y1-F1
#
_cell.length_a   1.000
_cell.length_b   1.000
_cell.length_c   1.000
_cell.angle_alpha   90.00
_cell.angle_beta   90.00
_cell.angle_gamma   90.00
#
_symmetry.space_group_name_H-M   'P 1'
#
loop_
_entity.id
_entity.type
_entity.pdbx_description
1 polymer ?
#
loop_
_entity_poly.entity_id
_entity_poly.type
_entity_poly.pdbx_seq_one_letter_code
_entity_poly.pdbx_strand_id
1 'polypeptide(L)'
;MKLPRWMRAKENPVMRAVLAVLGWSDTAWSAVSYDSLAKAGYEQNPWVYACVRLIAQSASRINWVLQRRSRGDMVEVDEHQLLT
;
A
#
# COMPACT_ATOMS: atom_id res chain seq x y z
N MET A 1 -11.80 -20.04 21.35
CA MET A 1 -11.02 -19.11 22.20
C MET A 1 -11.69 -17.73 22.11
N LYS A 2 -12.29 -17.20 23.19
CA LYS A 2 -13.08 -15.95 23.17
C LYS A 2 -12.17 -14.76 23.51
N LEU A 3 -12.08 -13.77 22.61
CA LEU A 3 -11.27 -12.56 22.80
C LEU A 3 -11.79 -11.70 23.98
N PRO A 4 -10.91 -11.04 24.76
CA PRO A 4 -11.29 -10.31 25.96
C PRO A 4 -12.06 -9.01 25.65
N ARG A 5 -12.98 -8.63 26.56
CA ARG A 5 -14.01 -7.59 26.35
C ARG A 5 -13.48 -6.18 26.05
N TRP A 6 -12.24 -5.89 26.44
CA TRP A 6 -11.54 -4.63 26.19
C TRP A 6 -10.92 -4.53 24.78
N MET A 7 -10.89 -5.63 24.04
CA MET A 7 -10.38 -5.71 22.65
C MET A 7 -11.50 -5.75 21.61
N ARG A 8 -12.78 -5.79 22.05
CA ARG A 8 -13.92 -5.54 21.15
C ARG A 8 -13.90 -4.07 20.78
N ALA A 9 -13.48 -3.77 19.55
CA ALA A 9 -13.83 -2.50 18.93
C ALA A 9 -15.33 -2.26 19.14
N LYS A 10 -15.71 -1.04 19.53
CA LYS A 10 -17.09 -0.69 19.84
C LYS A 10 -17.89 -0.71 18.54
N GLU A 11 -18.39 -1.89 18.17
CA GLU A 11 -19.25 -2.09 17.00
C GLU A 11 -20.58 -1.39 17.28
N ASN A 12 -20.73 -0.17 16.74
CA ASN A 12 -21.98 0.55 16.81
C ASN A 12 -22.80 0.24 15.55
N PRO A 13 -23.88 -0.57 15.65
CA PRO A 13 -24.70 -0.94 14.50
C PRO A 13 -25.32 0.29 13.83
N VAL A 14 -25.53 1.37 14.58
CA VAL A 14 -26.00 2.66 14.05
C VAL A 14 -24.93 3.31 13.18
N MET A 15 -23.64 3.29 13.59
CA MET A 15 -22.59 3.82 12.71
C MET A 15 -22.41 3.00 11.44
N ARG A 16 -22.57 1.68 11.50
CA ARG A 16 -22.53 0.84 10.30
C ARG A 16 -23.68 1.16 9.34
N ALA A 17 -24.89 1.40 9.87
CA ALA A 17 -26.03 1.84 9.07
C ALA A 17 -25.83 3.25 8.49
N VAL A 18 -25.30 4.18 9.28
CA VAL A 18 -24.97 5.55 8.83
C VAL A 18 -23.92 5.52 7.72
N LEU A 19 -22.86 4.72 7.85
CA LEU A 19 -21.83 4.56 6.80
C LEU A 19 -22.38 3.91 5.52
N ALA A 20 -23.30 2.94 5.65
CA ALA A 20 -23.96 2.30 4.52
C ALA A 20 -24.93 3.25 3.79
N VAL A 21 -25.67 4.09 4.53
CA VAL A 21 -26.60 5.09 3.96
C VAL A 21 -25.86 6.27 3.33
N LEU A 22 -24.73 6.69 3.91
CA LEU A 22 -23.90 7.78 3.39
C LEU A 22 -22.97 7.35 2.24
N GLY A 23 -23.03 6.09 1.79
CA GLY A 23 -22.22 5.59 0.67
C GLY A 23 -20.71 5.54 0.95
N TRP A 24 -20.27 5.78 2.19
CA TRP A 24 -18.86 5.69 2.59
C TRP A 24 -18.35 4.24 2.74
N SER A 25 -19.23 3.26 2.56
CA SER A 25 -18.84 1.86 2.38
C SER A 25 -18.63 1.46 0.93
N ASP A 26 -18.93 2.33 -0.04
CA ASP A 26 -18.64 2.04 -1.45
C ASP A 26 -17.17 2.29 -1.74
N THR A 27 -16.53 1.30 -2.35
CA THR A 27 -15.19 1.44 -2.92
C THR A 27 -15.18 2.67 -3.83
N ALA A 28 -14.39 3.68 -3.48
CA ALA A 28 -14.25 4.88 -4.30
C ALA A 28 -13.47 4.53 -5.56
N TRP A 29 -14.18 4.15 -6.62
CA TRP A 29 -13.58 3.97 -7.94
C TRP A 29 -13.25 5.34 -8.51
N SER A 30 -11.98 5.55 -8.82
CA SER A 30 -11.54 6.68 -9.62
C SER A 30 -12.30 6.67 -10.95
N ALA A 31 -12.82 7.82 -11.39
CA ALA A 31 -13.43 7.96 -12.72
C ALA A 31 -12.43 7.70 -13.86
N VAL A 32 -11.13 7.73 -13.54
CA VAL A 32 -10.05 7.42 -14.47
C VAL A 32 -9.82 5.91 -14.52
N SER A 33 -9.91 5.33 -15.72
CA SER A 33 -9.56 3.94 -15.97
C SER A 33 -8.04 3.80 -16.11
N TYR A 34 -7.36 3.37 -15.04
CA TYR A 34 -5.90 3.16 -15.05
C TYR A 34 -5.47 2.09 -16.06
N ASP A 35 -6.27 1.05 -16.27
CA ASP A 35 -6.00 0.03 -17.29
C ASP A 35 -5.94 0.63 -18.70
N SER A 36 -6.89 1.52 -19.02
CA SER A 36 -6.91 2.20 -20.33
C SER A 36 -5.69 3.10 -20.51
N LEU A 37 -5.27 3.81 -19.45
CA LEU A 37 -4.08 4.67 -19.47
C LEU A 37 -2.79 3.85 -19.57
N ALA A 38 -2.70 2.70 -18.91
CA ALA A 38 -1.56 1.81 -19.01
C ALA A 38 -1.40 1.28 -20.44
N LYS A 39 -2.49 0.85 -21.08
CA LYS A 39 -2.47 0.40 -22.47
C LYS A 39 -2.10 1.52 -23.44
N ALA A 40 -2.79 2.66 -23.36
CA ALA A 40 -2.56 3.77 -24.30
C ALA A 40 -1.20 4.45 -24.08
N GLY A 41 -0.77 4.58 -22.82
CA GLY A 41 0.48 5.24 -22.46
C GLY A 41 1.66 4.29 -22.44
N TYR A 42 1.68 3.31 -21.54
CA TYR A 42 2.86 2.47 -21.32
C TYR A 42 3.07 1.43 -22.44
N GLU A 43 2.03 0.77 -22.92
CA GLU A 43 2.18 -0.28 -23.94
C GLU A 43 2.35 0.29 -25.36
N GLN A 44 1.60 1.35 -25.70
CA GLN A 44 1.55 1.88 -27.07
C GLN A 44 2.48 3.08 -27.34
N ASN A 45 2.99 3.77 -26.31
CA ASN A 45 3.91 4.89 -26.49
C ASN A 45 5.34 4.53 -26.03
N PRO A 46 6.32 4.45 -26.96
CA PRO A 46 7.67 4.02 -26.63
C PRO A 46 8.42 5.00 -25.71
N TRP A 47 8.09 6.30 -25.74
CA TRP A 47 8.72 7.29 -24.86
C TRP A 47 8.30 7.09 -23.41
N VAL A 48 6.99 6.92 -23.18
CA VAL A 48 6.45 6.66 -21.84
C VAL A 48 6.97 5.33 -21.30
N TYR A 49 7.01 4.29 -22.14
CA TYR A 49 7.63 3.01 -21.80
C TYR A 49 9.08 3.19 -21.31
N ALA A 50 9.91 3.91 -22.07
CA ALA A 50 11.31 4.11 -21.75
C ALA A 50 11.49 4.86 -20.42
N CYS A 51 10.72 5.93 -20.19
CA CYS A 51 10.76 6.69 -18.93
C CYS A 51 10.39 5.83 -17.72
N VAL A 52 9.25 5.12 -17.78
CA VAL A 52 8.80 4.27 -16.69
C VAL A 52 9.78 3.12 -16.44
N ARG A 53 10.28 2.48 -17.51
CA ARG A 53 11.29 1.42 -17.40
C ARG A 53 12.57 1.92 -16.75
N LEU A 54 13.07 3.08 -17.14
CA LEU A 54 14.29 3.66 -16.57
C LEU A 54 14.14 3.94 -15.07
N ILE A 55 13.00 4.52 -14.66
CA ILE A 55 12.70 4.79 -13.25
C ILE A 55 12.59 3.48 -12.46
N ALA A 56 11.82 2.52 -12.95
CA ALA A 56 11.62 1.24 -12.28
C ALA A 56 12.93 0.47 -12.09
N GLN A 57 13.77 0.41 -13.13
CA GLN A 57 15.09 -0.23 -13.07
C GLN A 57 16.07 0.49 -12.14
N SER A 58 15.96 1.82 -12.06
CA SER A 58 16.79 2.60 -11.14
C SER A 58 16.37 2.38 -9.69
N ALA A 59 15.06 2.40 -9.41
CA ALA A 59 14.52 2.15 -8.09
C ALA A 59 14.81 0.73 -7.59
N SER A 60 14.74 -0.28 -8.47
CA SER A 60 15.01 -1.68 -8.10
C SER A 60 16.47 -1.96 -7.72
N ARG A 61 17.40 -1.05 -8.04
CA ARG A 61 18.82 -1.19 -7.70
C ARG A 61 19.18 -0.58 -6.34
N ILE A 62 18.23 0.11 -5.70
CA ILE A 62 18.46 0.73 -4.40
C ILE A 62 18.37 -0.37 -3.33
N ASN A 63 19.49 -0.60 -2.64
CA ASN A 63 19.52 -1.52 -1.51
C ASN A 63 18.85 -0.86 -0.31
N TRP A 64 17.84 -1.54 0.24
CA TRP A 64 17.13 -1.09 1.42
C TRP A 64 17.90 -1.51 2.67
N VAL A 65 18.07 -0.59 3.62
CA VAL A 65 18.70 -0.85 4.91
C VAL A 65 17.61 -0.93 5.96
N LEU A 66 17.50 -2.08 6.64
CA LEU A 66 16.58 -2.26 7.75
C LEU A 66 17.28 -1.88 9.06
N GLN A 67 16.67 -0.98 9.82
CA GLN A 67 17.18 -0.60 11.13
C GLN A 67 16.17 -0.94 12.22
N ARG A 68 16.67 -1.45 13.34
CA ARG A 68 15.88 -1.74 14.54
C ARG A 68 16.42 -0.95 15.71
N ARG A 69 15.50 -0.37 16.48
CA ARG A 69 15.86 0.29 17.74
C ARG A 69 16.19 -0.75 18.80
N SER A 70 17.38 -0.66 19.39
CA SER A 70 17.83 -1.50 20.50
C SER A 70 18.52 -0.65 21.55
N ARG A 71 18.05 -0.70 22.80
CA ARG A 71 18.63 0.01 23.98
C ARG A 71 18.91 1.51 23.79
N GLY A 72 18.21 2.18 22.87
CA GLY A 72 18.36 3.61 22.61
C GLY A 72 18.96 3.90 21.24
N ASP A 73 19.75 2.98 20.69
CA ASP A 73 20.46 3.14 19.42
C ASP A 73 19.73 2.46 18.26
N MET A 74 20.00 2.94 17.04
CA MET A 74 19.54 2.31 15.79
C MET A 74 20.63 1.34 15.33
N VAL A 75 20.29 0.06 15.25
CA VAL A 75 21.20 -1.00 14.81
C VAL A 75 20.69 -1.53 13.46
N GLU A 76 21.58 -1.62 12.49
CA GLU A 76 21.31 -2.23 11.18
C GLU A 76 21.07 -3.74 11.35
N VAL A 77 20.06 -4.26 10.66
CA VAL A 77 19.66 -5.66 10.72
C VAL A 77 19.76 -6.24 9.33
N ASP A 78 20.80 -7.04 9.10
CA ASP A 78 21.06 -7.67 7.80
C ASP A 78 20.18 -8.91 7.56
N GLU A 79 19.86 -9.65 8.63
CA GLU A 79 19.07 -10.88 8.56
C GLU A 79 17.63 -10.63 9.05
N HIS A 80 16.70 -10.46 8.12
CA HIS A 80 15.28 -10.34 8.43
C HIS A 80 14.41 -10.86 7.27
N GLN A 81 13.27 -11.48 7.58
CA GLN A 81 12.29 -11.99 6.59
C GLN A 81 11.70 -10.93 5.65
N LEU A 82 11.98 -9.64 5.89
CA LEU A 82 11.49 -8.54 5.04
C LEU A 82 12.56 -8.11 4.00
N LEU A 83 13.79 -8.59 4.15
CA LEU A 83 14.92 -8.32 3.26
C LEU A 83 15.21 -9.49 2.29
N THR A 84 14.45 -10.60 2.40
CA THR A 84 14.55 -11.81 1.56
C THR A 84 13.24 -12.06 0.85
#